data_AF-A0A916ZXQ7-F1
#
_entry.id   AF-A0A916ZXQ7-F1
#
_cell.length_a   1.000
_cell.length_b   1.000
_cell.length_c   1.000
_cell.angle_alpha   90.00
_cell.angle_beta   90.00
_cell.angle_gamma   90.00
#
_symmetry.space_group_name_H-M   'P 1'
#
loop_
_entity.id
_entity.type
_entity.pdbx_description
1 polymer ?
#
loop_
_entity_poly.entity_id
_entity_poly.type
_entity_poly.pdbx_seq_one_letter_code
_entity_poly.pdbx_strand_id
1 'polypeptide(L)'
;MHVEGWASTGDRDHVGHTVLPSAYAKSIARFGLTGPKGIKFLFHHDPRQPLGHIKKLEVRNAGLWIEADINEDISYGRDIAVATKAQGGLNFSVGFFPVEWYFDKDERPVFTEVELDEVSVVVFPANSEATMSATEKTSDPTTAAIAALTRVSLTLNALKGQSR
;
A
#
# COMPACT_ATOMS: atom_id res chain seq x y z
N MET A 1 4.65 -3.07 9.00
CA MET A 1 3.41 -3.78 8.68
C MET A 1 3.44 -4.12 7.21
N HIS A 2 3.12 -5.36 6.86
CA HIS A 2 2.90 -5.79 5.49
C HIS A 2 1.42 -5.64 5.15
N VAL A 3 1.12 -5.15 3.95
CA VAL A 3 -0.25 -4.98 3.46
C VAL A 3 -0.38 -5.51 2.05
N GLU A 4 -1.49 -6.18 1.75
CA GLU A 4 -1.77 -6.75 0.44
C GLU A 4 -3.27 -6.75 0.14
N GLY A 5 -3.63 -6.80 -1.14
CA GLY A 5 -5.03 -6.83 -1.55
C GLY A 5 -5.29 -6.22 -2.92
N TRP A 6 -6.56 -5.89 -3.15
CA TRP A 6 -7.01 -5.25 -4.38
C TRP A 6 -6.88 -3.73 -4.24
N ALA A 7 -5.99 -3.13 -5.04
CA ALA A 7 -5.85 -1.67 -5.12
C ALA A 7 -7.02 -1.03 -5.86
N SER A 8 -7.57 -1.74 -6.84
CA SER A 8 -8.74 -1.38 -7.63
C SER A 8 -9.26 -2.64 -8.33
N THR A 9 -10.57 -2.78 -8.45
CA THR A 9 -11.19 -3.79 -9.31
C THR A 9 -11.81 -3.19 -10.57
N GLY A 10 -12.27 -4.04 -11.49
CA GLY A 10 -13.06 -3.66 -12.65
C GLY A 10 -14.52 -3.29 -12.34
N ASP A 11 -14.91 -3.24 -11.07
CA ASP A 11 -16.26 -2.84 -10.65
C ASP A 11 -16.44 -1.33 -10.77
N ARG A 12 -17.70 -0.93 -10.94
CA ARG A 12 -18.07 0.49 -11.00
C ARG A 12 -17.94 1.13 -9.63
N ASP A 13 -17.24 2.25 -9.59
CA ASP A 13 -16.91 2.97 -8.37
C ASP A 13 -18.04 3.92 -7.94
N HIS A 14 -17.89 4.53 -6.76
CA HIS A 14 -18.84 5.51 -6.22
C HIS A 14 -18.88 6.85 -6.97
N VAL A 15 -17.85 7.15 -7.77
CA VAL A 15 -17.82 8.33 -8.66
C VAL A 15 -18.56 8.04 -9.97
N GLY A 16 -18.89 6.78 -10.22
CA GLY A 16 -19.72 6.32 -11.32
C GLY A 16 -18.94 5.83 -12.52
N HIS A 17 -17.61 5.67 -12.43
CA HIS A 17 -16.78 5.19 -13.53
C HIS A 17 -16.29 3.76 -13.30
N THR A 18 -15.75 3.15 -14.34
CA THR A 18 -15.10 1.85 -14.29
C THR A 18 -13.70 1.96 -14.85
N VAL A 19 -12.71 1.37 -14.17
CA VAL A 19 -11.35 1.21 -14.71
C VAL A 19 -11.14 -0.25 -15.05
N LEU A 20 -10.92 -0.57 -16.32
CA LEU A 20 -10.68 -1.97 -16.71
C LEU A 20 -9.35 -2.45 -16.13
N PRO A 21 -9.23 -3.73 -15.69
CA PRO A 21 -7.97 -4.26 -15.17
C PRO A 21 -6.78 -4.04 -16.13
N SER A 22 -7.01 -4.19 -17.43
CA SER A 22 -5.98 -3.98 -18.46
C SER A 22 -5.47 -2.54 -18.55
N ALA A 23 -6.22 -1.56 -18.04
CA ALA A 23 -5.88 -0.14 -18.17
C ALA A 23 -4.57 0.23 -17.47
N TYR A 24 -4.16 -0.54 -16.45
CA TYR A 24 -2.94 -0.29 -15.68
C TYR A 24 -1.68 -0.87 -16.32
N ALA A 25 -1.79 -1.83 -17.25
CA ALA A 25 -0.67 -2.66 -17.70
C ALA A 25 0.44 -1.82 -18.36
N LYS A 26 0.07 -0.89 -19.25
CA LYS A 26 1.03 -0.01 -19.93
C LYS A 26 1.74 0.92 -18.96
N SER A 27 1.01 1.49 -17.99
CA SER A 27 1.58 2.39 -16.98
C SER A 27 2.64 1.67 -16.13
N ILE A 28 2.31 0.49 -15.61
CA ILE A 28 3.23 -0.31 -14.78
C ILE A 28 4.49 -0.67 -15.56
N ALA A 29 4.34 -1.15 -16.81
CA ALA A 29 5.47 -1.51 -17.65
C ALA A 29 6.37 -0.31 -18.00
N ARG A 30 5.77 0.87 -18.20
CA ARG A 30 6.48 2.09 -18.59
C ARG A 30 7.23 2.75 -17.43
N PHE A 31 6.60 2.83 -16.27
CA PHE A 31 7.11 3.64 -15.16
C PHE A 31 7.75 2.82 -14.04
N GLY A 32 7.35 1.56 -13.87
CA GLY A 32 7.82 0.70 -12.79
C GLY A 32 7.52 1.28 -11.40
N LEU A 33 8.21 0.78 -10.37
CA LEU A 33 7.94 1.15 -8.97
C LEU A 33 8.97 2.12 -8.38
N THR A 34 9.96 2.55 -9.17
CA THR A 34 11.10 3.33 -8.68
C THR A 34 11.41 4.53 -9.57
N GLY A 35 12.24 5.44 -9.07
CA GLY A 35 12.64 6.62 -9.82
C GLY A 35 11.56 7.72 -9.85
N PRO A 36 11.81 8.79 -10.64
CA PRO A 36 11.00 10.01 -10.60
C PRO A 36 9.57 9.85 -11.12
N LYS A 37 9.29 8.80 -11.91
CA LYS A 37 7.95 8.50 -12.43
C LYS A 37 7.35 7.21 -11.89
N GLY A 38 8.10 6.43 -11.10
CA GLY A 38 7.60 5.15 -10.63
C GLY A 38 6.39 5.30 -9.71
N ILE A 39 5.45 4.37 -9.79
CA ILE A 39 4.20 4.38 -9.02
C ILE A 39 4.52 4.45 -7.52
N LYS A 40 3.86 5.37 -6.80
CA LYS A 40 4.11 5.62 -5.37
C LYS A 40 3.09 4.93 -4.48
N PHE A 41 3.52 4.62 -3.25
CA PHE A 41 2.65 4.15 -2.19
C PHE A 41 2.45 5.28 -1.18
N LEU A 42 1.23 5.80 -1.06
CA LEU A 42 0.95 7.04 -0.33
C LEU A 42 -0.02 6.83 0.83
N PHE A 43 -0.05 7.83 1.70
CA PHE A 43 -1.07 7.99 2.73
C PHE A 43 -2.15 8.93 2.17
N HIS A 44 -3.40 8.47 2.06
CA HIS A 44 -4.56 9.31 1.71
C HIS A 44 -4.41 10.20 0.46
N HIS A 45 -3.80 9.68 -0.61
CA HIS A 45 -3.53 10.40 -1.86
C HIS A 45 -2.65 11.66 -1.68
N ASP A 46 -1.97 11.84 -0.54
CA ASP A 46 -1.12 13.00 -0.30
C ASP A 46 0.29 12.75 -0.84
N PRO A 47 0.71 13.42 -1.94
CA PRO A 47 2.05 13.25 -2.51
C PRO A 47 3.17 13.73 -1.57
N ARG A 48 2.84 14.44 -0.48
CA ARG A 48 3.78 14.84 0.56
C ARG A 48 4.00 13.76 1.61
N GLN A 49 3.20 12.68 1.60
CA GLN A 49 3.22 11.62 2.61
C GLN A 49 3.43 10.23 1.97
N PRO A 50 4.63 9.94 1.42
CA PRO A 50 4.97 8.61 0.96
C PRO A 50 4.93 7.61 2.12
N LEU A 51 4.13 6.57 2.02
CA LEU A 51 3.80 5.70 3.14
C LEU A 51 4.76 4.51 3.29
N GLY A 52 5.46 4.14 2.23
CA GLY A 52 6.34 2.99 2.24
C GLY A 52 6.77 2.59 0.85
N HIS A 53 6.92 1.27 0.62
CA HIS A 53 7.35 0.76 -0.67
C HIS A 53 6.45 -0.37 -1.16
N ILE A 54 6.18 -0.33 -2.46
CA ILE A 54 5.47 -1.38 -3.18
C ILE A 54 6.46 -2.53 -3.43
N LYS A 55 6.09 -3.73 -3.02
CA LYS A 55 6.82 -4.98 -3.28
C LYS A 55 6.39 -5.58 -4.61
N LYS A 56 5.09 -5.53 -4.86
CA LYS A 56 4.47 -6.11 -6.04
C LYS A 56 3.28 -5.26 -6.47
N LEU A 57 3.16 -5.05 -7.77
CA LEU A 57 2.01 -4.39 -8.39
C LEU A 57 1.77 -5.06 -9.73
N GLU A 58 0.62 -5.71 -9.88
CA GLU A 58 0.33 -6.46 -11.10
C GLU A 58 -1.15 -6.45 -11.44
N VAL A 59 -1.43 -6.51 -12.74
CA VAL A 59 -2.78 -6.72 -13.25
C VAL A 59 -3.13 -8.20 -13.12
N ARG A 60 -4.25 -8.49 -12.47
CA ARG A 60 -4.90 -9.82 -12.43
C ARG A 60 -6.31 -9.71 -13.02
N ASN A 61 -6.98 -10.85 -13.14
CA ASN A 61 -8.30 -10.91 -13.77
C ASN A 61 -9.35 -9.97 -13.14
N ALA A 62 -9.34 -9.80 -11.82
CA ALA A 62 -10.30 -8.95 -11.12
C ALA A 62 -9.92 -7.45 -11.14
N GLY A 63 -8.65 -7.12 -11.35
CA GLY A 63 -8.15 -5.76 -11.15
C GLY A 63 -6.66 -5.66 -10.87
N LEU A 64 -6.29 -4.61 -10.16
CA LEU A 64 -4.92 -4.32 -9.76
C LEU A 64 -4.65 -4.91 -8.38
N TRP A 65 -3.70 -5.84 -8.31
CA TRP A 65 -3.23 -6.42 -7.04
C TRP A 65 -1.97 -5.70 -6.57
N ILE A 66 -1.90 -5.43 -5.27
CA ILE A 66 -0.75 -4.82 -4.61
C ILE A 66 -0.27 -5.65 -3.43
N GLU A 67 1.04 -5.69 -3.24
CA GLU A 67 1.72 -6.06 -1.99
C GLU A 67 2.68 -4.92 -1.64
N ALA A 68 2.64 -4.42 -0.41
CA ALA A 68 3.44 -3.29 0.03
C ALA A 68 3.82 -3.40 1.51
N ASP A 69 4.84 -2.65 1.90
CA ASP A 69 5.26 -2.50 3.28
C ASP A 69 5.07 -1.05 3.72
N ILE A 70 4.30 -0.85 4.79
CA ILE A 70 4.19 0.45 5.48
C ILE A 70 5.49 0.71 6.25
N ASN A 71 6.04 1.93 6.10
CA ASN A 71 7.17 2.41 6.86
C ASN A 71 6.72 2.92 8.24
N GLU A 72 7.00 2.19 9.32
CA GLU A 72 6.61 2.58 10.69
C GLU A 72 7.67 3.43 11.41
N ASP A 73 8.80 3.72 10.75
CA ASP A 73 9.85 4.61 11.28
C ASP A 73 9.47 6.09 11.18
N ILE A 74 8.43 6.40 10.40
CA ILE A 74 7.84 7.74 10.26
C ILE A 74 6.51 7.82 11.01
N SER A 75 6.15 9.02 11.48
CA SER A 75 5.01 9.23 12.38
C SER A 75 3.68 8.76 11.77
N TYR A 76 3.30 9.28 10.61
CA TYR A 76 2.04 8.93 9.96
C TYR A 76 1.97 7.46 9.52
N GLY A 77 3.11 6.83 9.24
CA GLY A 77 3.17 5.40 8.93
C GLY A 77 2.91 4.53 10.15
N ARG A 78 3.40 4.95 11.33
CA ARG A 78 3.06 4.30 12.60
C ARG A 78 1.60 4.51 12.97
N ASP A 79 1.09 5.73 12.81
CA ASP A 79 -0.29 6.08 13.13
C ASP A 79 -1.28 5.29 12.28
N ILE A 80 -1.06 5.19 10.96
CA ILE A 80 -1.94 4.41 10.08
C ILE A 80 -1.86 2.91 10.35
N ALA A 81 -0.70 2.39 10.76
CA ALA A 81 -0.57 0.99 11.16
C ALA A 81 -1.39 0.69 12.42
N VAL A 82 -1.38 1.60 13.41
CA VAL A 82 -2.24 1.49 14.60
C VAL A 82 -3.71 1.61 14.23
N ALA A 83 -4.08 2.58 13.41
CA ALA A 83 -5.45 2.78 12.94
C ALA A 83 -5.98 1.55 12.18
N THR A 84 -5.16 0.96 11.31
CA THR A 84 -5.48 -0.25 10.56
C THR A 84 -5.86 -1.40 11.50
N LYS A 85 -5.09 -1.63 12.57
CA LYS A 85 -5.40 -2.66 13.56
C LYS A 85 -6.70 -2.34 14.32
N ALA A 86 -6.87 -1.09 14.74
CA ALA A 86 -8.01 -0.65 15.53
C ALA A 86 -9.35 -0.74 14.77
N GLN A 87 -9.33 -0.51 13.46
CA GLN A 87 -10.52 -0.57 12.60
C GLN A 87 -10.79 -1.97 12.03
N GLY A 88 -9.94 -2.96 12.32
CA GLY A 88 -10.05 -4.30 11.74
C GLY A 88 -9.68 -4.35 10.25
N GLY A 89 -8.94 -3.35 9.76
CA GLY A 89 -8.60 -3.16 8.36
C GLY A 89 -8.89 -1.73 7.88
N LEU A 90 -8.14 -1.28 6.88
CA LEU A 90 -8.49 -0.13 6.04
C LEU A 90 -8.58 -0.63 4.60
N ASN A 91 -8.52 0.28 3.63
CA ASN A 91 -8.70 -0.04 2.22
C ASN A 91 -7.59 0.56 1.36
N PHE A 92 -7.54 0.12 0.09
CA PHE A 92 -6.70 0.76 -0.91
C PHE A 92 -7.52 1.65 -1.84
N SER A 93 -6.85 2.61 -2.46
CA SER A 93 -7.38 3.32 -3.62
C SER A 93 -6.23 3.70 -4.57
N VAL A 94 -6.57 4.18 -5.75
CA VAL A 94 -5.62 4.52 -6.80
C VAL A 94 -5.82 5.95 -7.28
N GLY A 95 -4.70 6.60 -7.61
CA GLY A 95 -4.66 7.90 -8.27
C GLY A 95 -4.07 7.73 -9.66
N PHE A 96 -4.77 8.24 -10.67
CA PHE A 96 -4.34 8.11 -12.06
C PHE A 96 -4.82 9.27 -12.93
N PHE A 97 -4.20 9.42 -14.08
CA PHE A 97 -4.66 10.30 -15.15
C PHE A 97 -5.30 9.46 -16.28
N PRO A 98 -6.51 9.82 -16.76
CA PRO A 98 -7.11 9.15 -17.91
C PRO A 98 -6.28 9.33 -19.19
N VAL A 99 -6.12 8.26 -19.95
CA VAL A 99 -5.43 8.30 -21.27
C VAL A 99 -6.41 7.92 -22.38
N GLU A 100 -7.06 6.76 -22.26
CA GLU A 100 -8.08 6.30 -23.21
C GLU A 100 -9.32 5.80 -22.45
N TRP A 101 -10.49 6.17 -22.96
CA TRP A 101 -11.76 5.82 -22.35
C TRP A 101 -12.93 5.98 -23.32
N TYR A 102 -14.06 5.39 -22.98
CA TYR A 102 -15.33 5.53 -23.70
C TYR A 102 -16.50 5.64 -22.70
N PHE A 103 -17.68 6.01 -23.17
CA PHE A 103 -18.90 5.96 -22.37
C PHE A 103 -19.63 4.63 -22.60
N ASP A 104 -20.03 3.96 -21.53
CA ASP A 104 -20.92 2.79 -21.62
C ASP A 104 -22.34 3.20 -22.05
N LYS A 105 -23.23 2.21 -22.16
CA LYS A 105 -24.64 2.42 -22.54
C LYS A 105 -25.44 3.29 -21.54
N ASP A 106 -24.95 3.46 -20.31
CA ASP A 106 -25.57 4.24 -19.26
C ASP A 106 -24.89 5.62 -19.14
N GLU A 107 -24.14 6.04 -20.17
CA GLU A 107 -23.35 7.28 -20.26
C GLU A 107 -22.29 7.42 -19.16
N ARG A 108 -21.72 6.31 -18.71
CA ARG A 108 -20.69 6.29 -17.66
C ARG A 108 -19.29 6.07 -18.23
N PRO A 109 -18.25 6.76 -17.72
CA PRO A 109 -16.90 6.58 -18.20
C PRO A 109 -16.36 5.18 -17.90
N VAL A 110 -15.77 4.54 -18.91
CA VAL A 110 -15.01 3.30 -18.81
C VAL A 110 -13.61 3.56 -19.31
N PHE A 111 -12.62 3.50 -18.41
CA PHE A 111 -11.22 3.72 -18.71
C PHE A 111 -10.55 2.44 -19.21
N THR A 112 -10.01 2.51 -20.43
CA THR A 112 -9.30 1.41 -21.09
C THR A 112 -7.78 1.57 -20.98
N GLU A 113 -7.30 2.78 -20.74
CA GLU A 113 -5.90 3.09 -20.44
C GLU A 113 -5.80 4.26 -19.46
N VAL A 114 -4.93 4.11 -18.46
CA VAL A 114 -4.65 5.15 -17.47
C VAL A 114 -3.14 5.26 -17.23
N GLU A 115 -2.68 6.47 -16.90
CA GLU A 115 -1.37 6.72 -16.32
C GLU A 115 -1.53 6.65 -14.79
N LEU A 116 -1.28 5.46 -14.24
CA LEU A 116 -1.28 5.21 -12.79
C LEU A 116 -0.12 5.95 -12.12
N ASP A 117 -0.43 6.81 -11.16
CA ASP A 117 0.53 7.61 -10.40
C ASP A 117 0.83 6.96 -9.05
N GLU A 118 -0.21 6.49 -8.36
CA GLU A 118 -0.07 6.01 -6.98
C GLU A 118 -1.13 4.99 -6.56
N VAL A 119 -0.79 4.26 -5.50
CA VAL A 119 -1.73 3.47 -4.69
C VAL A 119 -1.67 3.99 -3.25
N SER A 120 -2.81 4.22 -2.64
CA SER A 120 -2.92 4.81 -1.30
C SER A 120 -3.61 3.89 -0.31
N VAL A 121 -3.20 3.96 0.96
CA VAL A 121 -4.06 3.50 2.07
C VAL A 121 -5.08 4.59 2.38
N VAL A 122 -6.36 4.22 2.40
CA VAL A 122 -7.48 5.11 2.65
C VAL A 122 -8.49 4.49 3.60
N VAL A 123 -9.27 5.34 4.26
CA VAL A 123 -10.39 4.88 5.09
C VAL A 123 -11.55 4.42 4.20
N PHE A 124 -11.94 5.24 3.23
CA PHE A 124 -13.03 4.94 2.30
C PHE A 124 -12.51 4.94 0.86
N PRO A 125 -12.55 3.80 0.16
CA PRO A 125 -12.16 3.74 -1.23
C PRO A 125 -13.28 4.24 -2.14
N ALA A 126 -12.93 4.78 -3.31
CA ALA A 126 -13.90 5.05 -4.36
C ALA A 126 -14.51 3.76 -4.92
N ASN A 127 -13.68 2.73 -5.12
CA ASN A 127 -14.06 1.40 -5.56
C ASN A 127 -14.27 0.50 -4.33
N SER A 128 -15.50 0.08 -4.06
CA SER A 128 -15.87 -0.66 -2.82
C SER A 128 -15.23 -2.04 -2.70
N GLU A 129 -14.76 -2.61 -3.80
CA GLU A 129 -14.08 -3.91 -3.82
C GLU A 129 -12.55 -3.78 -3.67
N ALA A 130 -12.03 -2.56 -3.55
CA ALA A 130 -10.63 -2.29 -3.26
C ALA A 130 -10.33 -2.53 -1.78
N THR A 131 -9.86 -3.73 -1.47
CA THR A 131 -9.69 -4.26 -0.11
C THR A 131 -8.23 -4.34 0.28
N MET A 132 -7.94 -4.15 1.57
CA MET A 132 -6.60 -4.31 2.14
C MET A 132 -6.63 -5.28 3.32
N SER A 133 -5.75 -6.28 3.28
CA SER A 133 -5.38 -7.11 4.42
C SER A 133 -4.04 -6.66 4.98
N ALA A 134 -3.88 -6.74 6.30
CA ALA A 134 -2.67 -6.33 6.99
C ALA A 134 -2.14 -7.46 7.86
N THR A 135 -0.83 -7.67 7.80
CA THR A 135 -0.11 -8.60 8.68
C THR A 135 1.08 -7.90 9.32
N GLU A 136 1.38 -8.28 10.56
CA GLU A 136 2.63 -7.83 11.18
C GLU A 136 3.81 -8.34 10.37
N LYS A 137 4.84 -7.51 10.21
CA LYS A 137 6.10 -8.02 9.70
C LYS A 137 6.59 -9.06 10.70
N THR A 138 6.66 -10.33 10.28
CA THR A 138 7.32 -11.35 11.06
C THR A 138 8.76 -10.88 11.25
N SER A 139 9.13 -10.57 12.49
CA SER A 139 10.54 -10.42 12.80
C SER A 139 11.18 -11.76 12.47
N ASP A 140 12.19 -11.78 11.60
CA ASP A 140 13.02 -12.96 11.42
C ASP A 140 13.37 -13.47 12.83
N PRO A 141 13.00 -14.72 13.20
CA PRO A 141 13.19 -15.23 14.55
C PRO A 141 14.65 -15.07 15.02
N THR A 142 15.59 -15.04 14.07
CA THR A 142 17.00 -14.73 14.30
C THR A 142 17.22 -13.31 14.82
N THR A 143 16.57 -12.33 14.22
CA THR A 143 16.69 -10.90 14.58
C THR A 143 16.05 -10.64 15.95
N ALA A 144 14.90 -11.25 16.23
CA ALA A 144 14.26 -11.16 17.54
C ALA A 144 15.12 -11.78 18.65
N ALA A 145 15.74 -12.92 18.38
CA ALA A 145 16.66 -13.58 19.31
C ALA A 145 17.94 -12.74 19.57
N ILE A 146 18.54 -12.14 18.54
CA ILE A 146 19.70 -11.26 18.68
C ILE A 146 19.37 -10.02 19.52
N ALA A 147 18.23 -9.39 19.28
CA ALA A 147 17.78 -8.23 20.06
C ALA A 147 17.58 -8.59 21.55
N ALA A 148 17.01 -9.76 21.83
CA ALA A 148 16.84 -10.26 23.19
C ALA A 148 18.19 -10.52 23.89
N LEU A 149 19.12 -11.21 23.22
CA LEU A 149 20.46 -11.49 23.74
C LEU A 149 21.28 -10.22 24.02
N THR A 150 21.15 -9.20 23.16
CA THR A 150 21.82 -7.91 23.33
C THR A 150 21.32 -7.19 24.59
N ARG A 151 20.00 -7.20 24.83
CA ARG A 151 19.41 -6.63 26.06
C ARG A 151 19.91 -7.34 27.31
N VAL A 152 19.96 -8.69 27.30
CA VAL A 152 20.48 -9.48 28.43
C VAL A 152 21.95 -9.14 28.72
N SER A 153 22.79 -9.02 27.70
CA SER A 153 24.21 -8.66 27.89
C SER A 153 24.39 -7.26 28.47
N LEU A 154 23.62 -6.27 28.00
CA LEU A 154 23.67 -4.91 28.51
C LEU A 154 23.26 -4.85 29.99
N THR A 155 22.19 -5.55 30.37
CA THR A 155 21.74 -5.65 31.76
C THR A 155 22.77 -6.33 32.66
N LEU A 156 23.39 -7.43 32.20
CA LEU A 156 24.45 -8.12 32.94
C LEU A 156 25.69 -7.23 33.14
N ASN A 157 26.07 -6.45 32.15
CA ASN A 157 27.21 -5.52 32.26
C ASN A 157 26.90 -4.37 33.21
N ALA A 158 25.67 -3.84 33.19
CA ALA A 158 25.23 -2.82 34.14
C ALA A 158 25.26 -3.34 35.60
N LEU A 159 24.82 -4.58 35.84
CA LEU A 159 24.87 -5.22 37.16
C LEU A 159 26.31 -5.44 37.67
N LYS A 160 27.22 -5.85 36.78
CA LYS A 160 28.65 -6.00 37.12
C LYS A 160 29.35 -4.68 37.39
N GLY A 161 28.90 -3.58 36.77
CA GLY A 161 29.46 -2.23 36.95
C GLY A 161 29.10 -1.56 38.27
N GLN A 162 28.04 -2.01 38.97
CA GLN A 162 27.58 -1.43 40.24
C GLN A 162 28.17 -2.12 41.49
N SER A 163 29.01 -3.14 41.33
CA SER A 163 29.65 -3.87 42.44
C SER A 163 31.04 -3.32 42.82
N ARG A 164 31.30 -2.02 42.63
CA ARG A 164 32.56 -1.36 43.03
C ARG A 164 32.30 -0.25 44.03
#